data_AF-A0A227IYU3-F1
#
_entry.id   AF-A0A227IYU3-F1
#
_cell.length_a   1.000
_cell.length_b   1.000
_cell.length_c   1.000
_cell.angle_alpha   90.00
_cell.angle_beta   90.00
_cell.angle_gamma   90.00
#
_symmetry.space_group_name_H-M   'P 1'
#
loop_
_entity.id
_entity.type
_entity.pdbx_description
1 polymer ?
#
loop_
_entity_poly.entity_id
_entity_poly.type
_entity_poly.pdbx_seq_one_letter_code
_entity_poly.pdbx_strand_id
1 'polypeptide(L)'
;FIVGLLNTALVSVLGIILATAIGFTMGVARLSTNWLVSRLAAVYIETFRNIPLLLQIFFWYFAVLQALPSARQSLSLGEAIFLNV
;
A
#
# COMPACT_ATOMS: atom_id res chain seq x y z
N PHE A 1 16.41 14.52 15.88
CA PHE A 1 15.31 14.03 16.75
C PHE A 1 13.95 14.57 16.30
N ILE A 2 13.70 15.89 16.36
CA ILE A 2 12.39 16.50 16.04
C ILE A 2 11.90 16.16 14.62
N VAL A 3 12.76 16.25 13.60
CA VAL A 3 12.39 15.92 12.21
C VAL A 3 11.95 14.45 12.08
N GLY A 4 12.64 13.52 12.76
CA GLY A 4 12.25 12.11 12.76
C GLY A 4 10.89 11.89 13.45
N LEU A 5 10.65 12.57 14.58
CA LEU A 5 9.36 12.53 15.27
C LEU A 5 8.22 13.04 14.37
N LEU A 6 8.43 14.17 13.69
CA LEU A 6 7.43 14.75 12.79
C LEU A 6 7.15 13.84 11.59
N ASN A 7 8.17 13.19 11.02
CA ASN A 7 7.99 12.24 9.92
C ASN A 7 7.18 11.01 10.35
N THR A 8 7.49 10.41 11.50
CA THR A 8 6.71 9.27 12.02
C THR A 8 5.27 9.68 12.30
N ALA A 9 5.06 10.86 12.89
CA ALA A 9 3.72 11.38 13.16
C ALA A 9 2.93 11.62 11.87
N LEU A 10 3.55 12.26 10.88
CA LEU A 10 2.95 12.50 9.57
C LEU A 10 2.55 11.17 8.91
N VAL A 11 3.49 10.22 8.81
CA VAL A 11 3.22 8.92 8.18
C VAL A 11 2.14 8.15 8.94
N SER A 12 2.14 8.17 10.27
CA SER A 12 1.14 7.50 11.09
C SER A 12 -0.25 8.10 10.90
N VAL A 13 -0.38 9.43 10.89
CA VAL A 13 -1.68 10.11 10.69
C VAL A 13 -2.24 9.80 9.31
N LEU A 14 -1.43 9.91 8.25
CA LEU A 14 -1.84 9.56 6.89
C LEU A 14 -2.22 8.08 6.79
N GLY A 15 -1.41 7.21 7.40
CA GLY A 15 -1.65 5.77 7.45
C GLY A 15 -2.97 5.42 8.13
N ILE A 16 -3.28 6.04 9.27
CA ILE A 16 -4.55 5.84 10.00
C ILE A 16 -5.73 6.27 9.13
N ILE A 17 -5.68 7.48 8.55
CA ILE A 17 -6.79 8.00 7.72
C ILE A 17 -7.07 7.06 6.54
N LEU A 18 -6.03 6.66 5.80
CA LEU A 18 -6.15 5.78 4.65
C LEU A 18 -6.60 4.37 5.05
N ALA A 19 -6.00 3.79 6.11
CA ALA A 19 -6.36 2.45 6.59
C ALA A 19 -7.81 2.41 7.10
N THR A 20 -8.28 3.46 7.76
CA THR A 20 -9.68 3.57 8.21
C THR A 20 -10.61 3.69 7.01
N ALA A 21 -10.34 4.57 6.05
CA ALA A 21 -11.19 4.73 4.87
C ALA A 21 -11.32 3.43 4.07
N ILE A 22 -10.20 2.76 3.80
CA ILE A 22 -10.18 1.50 3.05
C ILE A 22 -10.82 0.39 3.88
N GLY A 23 -10.39 0.20 5.14
CA GLY A 23 -10.89 -0.86 6.01
C GLY A 23 -12.40 -0.75 6.26
N PHE A 24 -12.92 0.47 6.45
CA PHE A 24 -14.35 0.71 6.59
C PHE A 24 -15.11 0.37 5.30
N THR A 25 -14.63 0.86 4.15
CA THR A 25 -15.25 0.59 2.85
C THR A 25 -15.31 -0.91 2.55
N MET A 26 -14.20 -1.63 2.77
CA MET A 26 -14.14 -3.08 2.59
C MET A 26 -15.02 -3.84 3.59
N GLY A 27 -15.10 -3.34 4.83
CA GLY A 27 -16.00 -3.88 5.85
C GLY A 27 -17.47 -3.78 5.44
N VAL A 28 -17.89 -2.61 4.93
CA VAL A 28 -19.25 -2.42 4.39
C VAL A 28 -19.48 -3.28 3.15
N ALA A 29 -18.52 -3.33 2.22
CA ALA A 29 -18.62 -4.14 1.01
C ALA A 29 -18.81 -5.64 1.31
N ARG A 30 -18.22 -6.15 2.40
CA ARG A 30 -18.39 -7.54 2.83
C ARG A 30 -19.84 -7.87 3.23
N LEU A 31 -20.61 -6.89 3.71
CA LEU A 31 -22.03 -7.05 4.06
C LEU A 31 -22.96 -6.92 2.85
N SER A 32 -22.44 -6.62 1.66
CA SER A 32 -23.24 -6.52 0.44
C SER A 32 -23.94 -7.84 0.11
N THR A 33 -25.20 -7.74 -0.34
CA THR A 33 -25.96 -8.90 -0.85
C THR A 33 -25.43 -9.40 -2.18
N ASN A 34 -24.63 -8.60 -2.90
CA ASN A 34 -23.96 -9.04 -4.12
C ASN A 34 -22.81 -9.99 -3.78
N TRP A 35 -22.98 -11.25 -4.17
CA TRP A 35 -22.01 -12.33 -3.92
C TRP A 35 -20.59 -11.98 -4.41
N LEU A 36 -20.46 -11.36 -5.59
CA LEU A 36 -19.16 -11.03 -6.16
C LEU A 36 -18.44 -9.97 -5.32
N VAL A 37 -19.15 -8.90 -4.94
CA VAL A 37 -18.60 -7.82 -4.12
C VAL A 37 -18.19 -8.32 -2.74
N SER A 38 -19.07 -9.10 -2.09
CA SER A 38 -18.78 -9.68 -0.78
C SER A 38 -17.58 -10.62 -0.83
N ARG A 39 -17.44 -11.42 -1.90
CA ARG A 39 -16.32 -12.35 -2.06
C ARG A 39 -15.00 -11.63 -2.34
N LEU A 40 -15.00 -10.63 -3.22
CA LEU A 40 -13.81 -9.79 -3.47
C LEU A 40 -13.37 -9.08 -2.18
N ALA A 41 -14.33 -8.57 -1.40
CA ALA A 41 -14.02 -7.96 -0.11
C ALA A 41 -13.45 -8.97 0.89
N ALA A 42 -13.99 -10.19 0.94
CA ALA A 42 -13.44 -11.26 1.77
C ALA A 42 -12.00 -11.62 1.39
N VAL A 43 -11.71 -11.79 0.10
CA VAL A 43 -10.36 -12.08 -0.39
C VAL A 43 -9.39 -10.98 0.03
N TYR A 44 -9.72 -9.72 -0.21
CA TYR A 44 -8.88 -8.60 0.24
C TYR A 44 -8.63 -8.65 1.75
N ILE A 45 -9.69 -8.73 2.56
CA ILE A 45 -9.57 -8.72 4.03
C ILE A 45 -8.73 -9.91 4.52
N GLU A 46 -8.98 -11.11 4.01
CA GLU A 46 -8.25 -12.32 4.39
C GLU A 46 -6.78 -12.24 3.97
N THR A 47 -6.46 -11.75 2.77
CA THR A 47 -5.08 -11.59 2.31
C THR A 47 -4.30 -10.65 3.23
N PHE A 48 -4.81 -9.43 3.48
CA PHE A 48 -4.07 -8.44 4.28
C PHE A 48 -4.01 -8.78 5.78
N ARG A 49 -4.97 -9.53 6.31
CA ARG A 49 -4.96 -9.95 7.73
C ARG A 49 -4.13 -11.20 8.00
N ASN A 50 -3.98 -12.10 7.01
CA ASN A 50 -3.24 -13.35 7.20
C ASN A 50 -1.79 -13.29 6.70
N ILE A 51 -1.45 -12.37 5.78
CA ILE A 51 -0.06 -12.21 5.32
C ILE A 51 0.76 -11.45 6.38
N PRO A 52 1.90 -12.00 6.85
CA PRO A 52 2.77 -11.30 7.79
C PRO A 52 3.22 -9.94 7.26
N LEU A 53 3.17 -8.91 8.12
CA LEU A 53 3.60 -7.55 7.74
C LEU A 53 5.02 -7.53 7.18
N LEU A 54 5.92 -8.36 7.74
CA LEU A 54 7.28 -8.50 7.26
C LEU A 54 7.34 -8.96 5.79
N LEU A 55 6.48 -9.91 5.41
CA LEU A 55 6.41 -10.37 4.01
C LEU A 55 5.88 -9.27 3.09
N GLN A 56 4.93 -8.45 3.55
CA GLN A 56 4.46 -7.30 2.79
C GLN A 56 5.59 -6.29 2.56
N ILE A 57 6.36 -5.97 3.60
CA ILE A 57 7.52 -5.06 3.49
C ILE A 57 8.55 -5.62 2.51
N PHE A 58 8.86 -6.92 2.59
CA PHE A 58 9.77 -7.58 1.67
C PHE A 58 9.25 -7.58 0.23
N PHE A 59 7.95 -7.82 0.02
CA PHE A 59 7.35 -7.73 -1.31
C PHE A 59 7.57 -6.34 -1.93
N TRP A 60 7.23 -5.27 -1.22
CA TRP A 60 7.41 -3.91 -1.74
C TRP A 60 8.88 -3.56 -1.99
N TYR A 61 9.78 -4.00 -1.11
CA TYR A 61 11.20 -3.75 -1.28
C TYR A 61 11.79 -4.53 -2.47
N PHE A 62 11.65 -5.86 -2.48
CA PHE A 62 12.31 -6.73 -3.46
C PHE A 62 11.59 -6.77 -4.81
N ALA A 63 10.25 -6.77 -4.83
CA ALA A 63 9.50 -6.93 -6.07
C ALA A 63 9.25 -5.59 -6.78
N VAL A 64 9.18 -4.48 -6.05
CA VAL A 64 8.85 -3.16 -6.62
C VAL A 64 10.06 -2.25 -6.61
N LEU A 65 10.60 -1.90 -5.43
CA LEU A 65 11.68 -0.91 -5.34
C LEU A 65 12.98 -1.41 -5.97
N GLN A 66 13.39 -2.64 -5.70
CA GLN A 66 14.63 -3.18 -6.28
C GLN A 66 14.51 -3.48 -7.79
N ALA A 67 13.30 -3.63 -8.31
CA ALA A 67 13.07 -3.77 -9.75
C ALA A 67 13.24 -2.44 -10.51
N LEU A 68 13.19 -1.30 -9.80
CA LEU A 68 13.41 0.00 -10.40
C LEU A 68 14.91 0.28 -10.59
N PRO A 69 15.30 0.92 -11.71
CA PRO A 69 16.69 1.26 -11.94
C PRO A 69 17.14 2.39 -11.02
N SER A 70 18.45 2.43 -10.76
CA SER A 70 19.06 3.54 -10.02
C SER A 70 18.75 4.89 -10.69
N ALA A 71 18.72 5.98 -9.90
CA ALA A 71 18.50 7.34 -10.40
C ALA A 71 19.30 7.73 -11.67
N ARG A 72 20.49 7.15 -11.87
CA ARG A 72 21.34 7.40 -13.06
C ARG A 72 20.86 6.71 -14.34
N GLN A 73 20.05 5.65 -14.21
CA GLN A 73 19.50 4.84 -15.31
C GLN A 73 17.97 4.91 -15.32
N SER A 74 17.41 6.07 -14.94
CA SER A 74 15.98 6.23 -14.76
C SER A 74 15.19 5.86 -16.01
N LEU A 75 14.08 5.15 -15.82
CA LEU A 75 13.15 4.88 -16.91
C LEU A 75 12.26 6.10 -17.09
N SER A 76 12.42 6.79 -18.22
CA SER A 76 11.58 7.91 -18.59
C SER A 76 10.35 7.42 -19.34
N LEU A 77 9.15 7.56 -18.76
CA LEU A 77 7.90 7.45 -19.50
C LEU A 77 7.59 8.81 -20.13
N GLY A 78 8.08 9.01 -21.34
CA GLY A 78 8.08 10.32 -22.01
C GLY A 78 9.04 11.29 -21.32
N GLU A 79 8.73 12.60 -21.35
CA GLU A 79 9.53 13.64 -20.66
C GLU A 79 9.00 14.00 -19.27
N ALA A 80 7.84 13.46 -18.86
CA ALA A 80 7.12 13.92 -17.67
C ALA A 80 7.30 13.03 -16.43
N ILE A 81 7.57 11.73 -16.61
CA ILE A 81 7.61 10.77 -15.50
C ILE A 81 8.92 9.99 -15.54
N PHE A 82 9.67 10.02 -14.44
CA PHE A 82 10.89 9.27 -14.27
C PHE A 82 10.70 8.24 -13.15
N LEU A 83 10.87 6.96 -13.49
CA LEU A 83 10.80 5.85 -12.55
C LEU A 83 12.23 5.42 -12.18
N ASN A 84 12.60 5.64 -10.92
CA ASN A 84 13.88 5.23 -10.36
C ASN A 84 13.78 5.10 -8.82
N VAL A 85 14.81 4.50 -8.23
CA VAL A 85 15.09 4.53 -6.79
C VAL A 85 16.41 5.25 -6.51
#